data_AF-A0A8D0M8S0-F1
#
_entry.id   AF-A0A8D0M8S0-F1
#
_cell.length_a   1.000
_cell.length_b   1.000
_cell.length_c   1.000
_cell.angle_alpha   90.00
_cell.angle_beta   90.00
_cell.angle_gamma   90.00
#
_symmetry.space_group_name_H-M   'P 1'
#
loop_
_entity.id
_entity.type
_entity.pdbx_description
1 polymer ?
#
loop_
_entity_poly.entity_id
_entity_poly.type
_entity_poly.pdbx_seq_one_letter_code
_entity_poly.pdbx_strand_id
1 'polypeptide(L)'
;MSPCGRARRHTSRGAMAVLAWKFPRTRLPVGASALCVVVLCWLYIFPVYRLPNEKEIVQGVLQQGTAWRRNETAARVFRKQMEDCCDPAHLFAMTKMNSPMGKSMWYDGEFLYSFTIDNSTYSLFPQATPFQLPLKKCAVVGNGGILKKSGCGRQIDEANFVMRCNLPPLSSEYTKDVGSKSHLVTANPSIIRQRFQNLLWSRKTFVDNMKIYNHSYIYMPAFSMKTGTEPSLRVYYTLSDVGANQTVLFANPNFLRSIGKFWKSRGIHAKRLSTGLFLNQSSVLHKFKGILFSTMSSEELLNSLDSFDAREDDVFLVSYPKSGTHWIAEVIENIPNARITLTPPIELGDISKLEELKTYSERRVIPTHLSYDMLPMNIKQKQCKIIYIIRNPKDTAVSLFHYYRDNPNLPSIETWHEFLELFLRGDGKYNKVFYS
;
A
#
# COMPACT_ATOMS: atom_id res chain seq x y z
N MET A 1 -27.36 -73.49 36.72
CA MET A 1 -27.18 -72.17 37.37
C MET A 1 -27.23 -71.09 36.30
N SER A 2 -28.40 -70.48 36.15
CA SER A 2 -28.62 -69.16 35.53
C SER A 2 -28.10 -68.06 36.48
N PRO A 3 -28.29 -66.76 36.21
CA PRO A 3 -27.94 -65.94 35.03
C PRO A 3 -27.21 -64.65 35.50
N CYS A 4 -26.66 -63.79 34.64
CA CYS A 4 -27.34 -62.64 34.04
C CYS A 4 -26.27 -61.93 33.20
N GLY A 5 -26.39 -61.81 31.87
CA GLY A 5 -27.51 -61.25 31.11
C GLY A 5 -27.09 -59.80 30.79
N ARG A 6 -27.03 -59.31 29.56
CA ARG A 6 -27.66 -59.52 28.24
C ARG A 6 -26.75 -58.76 27.25
N ALA A 7 -26.74 -58.92 25.94
CA ALA A 7 -27.36 -59.80 24.96
C ALA A 7 -26.52 -59.61 23.67
N ARG A 8 -25.98 -60.67 23.08
CA ARG A 8 -26.42 -61.21 21.77
C ARG A 8 -26.81 -60.15 20.73
N ARG A 9 -26.05 -60.07 19.63
CA ARG A 9 -26.41 -60.76 18.37
C ARG A 9 -25.48 -60.39 17.21
N HIS A 10 -25.04 -61.44 16.51
CA HIS A 10 -25.09 -61.57 15.05
C HIS A 10 -24.78 -60.32 14.22
N THR A 11 -23.58 -60.29 13.65
CA THR A 11 -23.40 -59.77 12.30
C THR A 11 -23.87 -60.85 11.31
N SER A 12 -25.18 -61.10 11.30
CA SER A 12 -25.83 -61.65 10.12
C SER A 12 -25.66 -60.65 8.99
N ARG A 13 -25.30 -61.13 7.80
CA ARG A 13 -25.52 -60.45 6.52
C ARG A 13 -26.97 -59.94 6.49
N GLY A 14 -27.16 -58.70 6.92
CA GLY A 14 -28.41 -57.97 6.92
C GLY A 14 -28.40 -57.06 5.72
N ALA A 15 -29.28 -57.35 4.78
CA ALA A 15 -29.53 -56.58 3.58
C ALA A 15 -29.45 -55.07 3.87
N MET A 16 -28.71 -54.34 3.02
CA MET A 16 -28.99 -52.91 2.87
C MET A 16 -30.45 -52.80 2.49
N ALA A 17 -31.27 -52.34 3.43
CA ALA A 17 -32.55 -51.76 3.12
C ALA A 17 -32.25 -50.58 2.21
N VAL A 18 -32.37 -50.81 0.90
CA VAL A 18 -32.46 -49.77 -0.10
C VAL A 18 -33.71 -49.00 0.27
N LEU A 19 -33.54 -47.89 1.00
CA LEU A 19 -34.50 -46.81 0.99
C LEU A 19 -34.51 -46.31 -0.45
N ALA A 20 -35.34 -46.96 -1.26
CA ALA A 20 -35.70 -46.51 -2.58
C ALA A 20 -36.50 -45.23 -2.39
N TRP A 21 -35.79 -44.11 -2.22
CA TRP A 21 -36.32 -42.86 -2.69
C TRP A 21 -36.57 -43.06 -4.19
N LYS A 22 -37.83 -43.29 -4.54
CA LYS A 22 -38.33 -43.08 -5.89
C LYS A 22 -38.16 -41.60 -6.20
N PHE A 23 -36.94 -41.20 -6.53
CA PHE A 23 -36.75 -40.02 -7.35
C PHE A 23 -37.41 -40.31 -8.70
N PRO A 24 -38.20 -39.39 -9.24
CA PRO A 24 -38.63 -39.47 -10.63
C PRO A 24 -37.38 -39.71 -11.47
N ARG A 25 -37.43 -40.65 -12.41
CA ARG A 25 -36.35 -40.84 -13.40
C ARG A 25 -36.28 -39.59 -14.28
N THR A 26 -35.61 -38.56 -13.79
CA THR A 26 -35.04 -37.51 -14.62
C THR A 26 -33.56 -37.85 -14.77
N ARG A 27 -33.15 -38.12 -16.02
CA ARG A 27 -31.74 -38.27 -16.36
C ARG A 27 -31.03 -36.97 -15.96
N LEU A 28 -30.27 -37.01 -14.85
CA LEU A 28 -29.26 -35.99 -14.61
C LEU A 28 -28.21 -36.13 -15.72
N PRO A 29 -27.90 -35.06 -16.47
CA PRO A 29 -26.93 -35.14 -17.56
C PRO A 29 -25.57 -35.49 -16.97
N VAL A 30 -24.84 -36.38 -17.65
CA VAL A 30 -23.52 -36.92 -17.25
C VAL A 30 -22.52 -35.82 -16.85
N GLY A 31 -22.70 -34.59 -17.34
CA GLY A 31 -21.92 -33.42 -16.96
C GLY A 31 -22.08 -32.96 -15.51
N ALA A 32 -23.24 -33.15 -14.87
CA ALA A 32 -23.48 -32.70 -13.49
C ALA A 32 -22.70 -33.54 -12.47
N SER A 33 -22.59 -34.86 -12.71
CA SER A 33 -21.83 -35.77 -11.87
C SER A 33 -20.31 -35.57 -12.04
N ALA A 34 -19.85 -35.29 -13.27
CA ALA A 34 -18.45 -34.97 -13.54
C ALA A 34 -18.02 -33.65 -12.89
N LEU A 35 -18.86 -32.62 -12.93
CA LEU A 35 -18.62 -31.34 -12.25
C LEU A 35 -18.48 -31.49 -10.74
N CYS A 36 -19.32 -32.31 -10.10
CA CYS A 36 -19.26 -32.53 -8.66
C CYS A 36 -17.95 -33.22 -8.23
N VAL A 37 -17.48 -34.19 -9.01
CA VAL A 37 -16.21 -34.89 -8.75
C VAL A 37 -15.01 -33.96 -8.98
N VAL A 38 -15.04 -33.13 -10.01
CA VAL A 38 -13.98 -32.13 -10.27
C VAL A 38 -13.90 -31.09 -9.16
N VAL A 39 -15.04 -30.58 -8.67
CA VAL A 39 -15.10 -29.61 -7.56
C VAL A 39 -14.58 -30.21 -6.25
N LEU A 40 -14.94 -31.46 -5.94
CA LEU A 40 -14.46 -32.14 -4.74
C LEU A 40 -12.96 -32.45 -4.80
N CYS A 41 -12.44 -32.84 -5.98
CA CYS A 41 -10.99 -32.98 -6.19
C CYS A 41 -10.26 -31.63 -6.10
N TRP A 42 -10.87 -30.54 -6.57
CA TRP A 42 -10.29 -29.19 -6.49
C TRP A 42 -10.11 -28.73 -5.04
N LEU A 43 -11.07 -29.04 -4.17
CA LEU A 43 -11.00 -28.73 -2.74
C LEU A 43 -9.98 -29.60 -1.97
N TYR A 44 -9.70 -30.82 -2.44
CA TYR A 44 -8.76 -31.74 -1.80
C TYR A 44 -7.30 -31.58 -2.29
N ILE A 45 -7.10 -31.11 -3.53
CA ILE A 45 -5.78 -30.93 -4.16
C ILE A 45 -5.19 -29.55 -3.84
N PHE A 46 -6.03 -28.53 -3.62
CA PHE A 46 -5.58 -27.17 -3.26
C PHE A 46 -6.04 -26.83 -1.84
N PRO A 47 -5.19 -27.03 -0.81
CA PRO A 47 -5.54 -26.55 0.53
C PRO A 47 -5.74 -25.04 0.45
N VAL A 48 -6.98 -24.61 0.75
CA VAL A 48 -7.36 -23.20 0.85
C VAL A 48 -6.61 -22.61 2.05
N TYR A 49 -5.44 -22.03 1.78
CA TYR A 49 -4.69 -21.29 2.79
C TYR A 49 -5.48 -20.04 3.19
N ARG A 50 -6.11 -20.07 4.37
CA ARG A 50 -6.72 -18.92 5.02
C ARG A 50 -5.63 -18.04 5.63
N LEU A 51 -5.54 -16.79 5.18
CA LEU A 51 -4.70 -15.78 5.84
C LEU A 51 -5.36 -15.35 7.17
N PRO A 52 -4.58 -15.20 8.26
CA PRO A 52 -5.12 -14.81 9.56
C PRO A 52 -5.71 -13.39 9.51
N ASN A 53 -6.80 -13.18 10.23
CA ASN A 53 -7.44 -11.87 10.35
C ASN A 53 -6.68 -10.96 11.33
N GLU A 54 -7.00 -9.68 11.36
CA GLU A 54 -6.25 -8.68 12.14
C GLU A 54 -6.30 -8.91 13.65
N LYS A 55 -7.40 -9.44 14.16
CA LYS A 55 -7.49 -9.80 15.58
C LYS A 55 -6.57 -10.99 15.88
N GLU A 56 -6.47 -11.95 14.97
CA GLU A 56 -5.52 -13.07 15.05
C GLU A 56 -4.06 -12.58 14.88
N ILE A 57 -3.80 -11.55 14.07
CA ILE A 57 -2.46 -10.95 13.92
C ILE A 57 -2.09 -10.14 15.15
N VAL A 58 -2.97 -9.26 15.64
CA VAL A 58 -2.73 -8.44 16.84
C VAL A 58 -2.67 -9.31 18.09
N GLN A 59 -3.58 -10.27 18.27
CA GLN A 59 -3.44 -11.27 19.34
C GLN A 59 -2.17 -12.09 19.14
N GLY A 60 -1.84 -12.49 17.92
CA GLY A 60 -0.60 -13.20 17.61
C GLY A 60 0.63 -12.40 18.03
N VAL A 61 0.67 -11.10 17.76
CA VAL A 61 1.74 -10.18 18.16
C VAL A 61 1.77 -9.97 19.68
N LEU A 62 0.61 -9.76 20.31
CA LEU A 62 0.49 -9.60 21.77
C LEU A 62 0.83 -10.90 22.52
N GLN A 63 0.63 -12.06 21.91
CA GLN A 63 1.03 -13.38 22.41
C GLN A 63 2.55 -13.61 22.31
N GLN A 64 3.28 -12.85 21.49
CA GLN A 64 4.76 -12.91 21.44
C GLN A 64 5.44 -12.25 22.66
N GLY A 65 4.66 -11.69 23.59
CA GLY A 65 5.14 -11.15 24.87
C GLY A 65 5.07 -9.63 24.98
N THR A 66 5.52 -9.10 26.12
CA THR A 66 5.48 -7.65 26.43
C THR A 66 6.62 -6.86 25.80
N ALA A 67 7.66 -7.53 25.30
CA ALA A 67 8.83 -6.90 24.70
C ALA A 67 9.30 -7.68 23.47
N TRP A 68 9.53 -6.97 22.37
CA TRP A 68 10.11 -7.55 21.17
C TRP A 68 11.54 -8.06 21.44
N ARG A 69 11.83 -9.28 20.98
CA ARG A 69 13.18 -9.85 20.99
C ARG A 69 13.60 -10.17 19.56
N ARG A 70 14.86 -9.86 19.23
CA ARG A 70 15.42 -10.17 17.92
C ARG A 70 15.58 -11.68 17.75
N ASN A 71 14.92 -12.25 16.75
CA ASN A 71 15.20 -13.61 16.30
C ASN A 71 16.35 -13.57 15.29
N GLU A 72 17.57 -13.89 15.76
CA GLU A 72 18.78 -13.83 14.93
C GLU A 72 18.76 -14.82 13.77
N THR A 73 18.21 -16.02 13.97
CA THR A 73 18.12 -17.04 12.93
C THR A 73 17.18 -16.60 11.81
N ALA A 74 15.98 -16.11 12.15
CA ALA A 74 15.04 -15.59 11.16
C ALA A 74 15.62 -14.38 10.40
N ALA A 75 16.31 -13.47 11.11
CA ALA A 75 16.98 -12.33 10.48
C ALA A 75 18.09 -12.76 9.52
N ARG A 76 18.84 -13.82 9.84
CA ARG A 76 19.90 -14.37 8.99
C ARG A 76 19.33 -15.05 7.74
N VAL A 77 18.27 -15.83 7.90
CA VAL A 77 17.55 -16.47 6.77
C VAL A 77 17.00 -15.40 5.83
N PHE A 78 16.36 -14.38 6.38
CA PHE A 78 15.81 -13.27 5.58
C PHE A 78 16.92 -12.49 4.86
N ARG A 79 18.05 -12.24 5.52
CA ARG A 79 19.22 -11.62 4.89
C ARG A 79 19.73 -12.46 3.70
N LYS A 80 19.86 -13.78 3.87
CA LYS A 80 20.29 -14.66 2.78
C LYS A 80 19.32 -14.60 1.59
N GLN A 81 18.01 -14.63 1.84
CA GLN A 81 17.00 -14.49 0.79
C GLN A 81 17.10 -13.16 0.04
N MET A 82 17.52 -12.09 0.72
CA MET A 82 17.76 -10.77 0.12
C MET A 82 19.06 -10.71 -0.69
N GLU A 83 20.11 -11.37 -0.22
CA GLU A 83 21.38 -11.54 -0.94
C GLU A 83 21.14 -12.33 -2.24
N ASP A 84 20.45 -13.46 -2.14
CA ASP A 84 20.16 -14.35 -3.27
C ASP A 84 19.26 -13.69 -4.33
N CYS A 85 18.30 -12.84 -3.94
CA CYS A 85 17.37 -12.22 -4.90
C CYS A 85 17.94 -11.01 -5.62
N CYS A 86 18.75 -10.22 -4.92
CA CYS A 86 18.86 -8.81 -5.21
C CYS A 86 20.27 -8.24 -5.02
N ASP A 87 21.19 -8.99 -4.42
CA ASP A 87 22.59 -8.61 -4.18
C ASP A 87 22.77 -7.14 -3.76
N PRO A 88 22.21 -6.72 -2.61
CA PRO A 88 22.28 -5.34 -2.16
C PRO A 88 23.73 -4.88 -1.92
N ALA A 89 24.68 -5.77 -1.67
CA ALA A 89 26.08 -5.37 -1.47
C ALA A 89 26.66 -4.69 -2.72
N HIS A 90 26.41 -5.29 -3.89
CA HIS A 90 26.94 -4.78 -5.17
C HIS A 90 25.97 -3.90 -5.92
N LEU A 91 24.65 -4.11 -5.79
CA LEU A 91 23.65 -3.44 -6.61
C LEU A 91 22.91 -2.32 -5.88
N PHE A 92 23.12 -2.08 -4.57
CA PHE A 92 22.39 -1.01 -3.89
C PHE A 92 22.54 0.35 -4.57
N ALA A 93 23.76 0.74 -4.94
CA ALA A 93 24.04 1.97 -5.67
C ALA A 93 24.64 1.68 -7.05
N MET A 94 24.52 2.64 -7.96
CA MET A 94 25.29 2.73 -9.19
C MET A 94 26.77 2.90 -8.83
N THR A 95 27.62 2.04 -9.38
CA THR A 95 29.07 2.08 -9.18
C THR A 95 29.78 1.87 -10.51
N LYS A 96 31.04 2.28 -10.61
CA LYS A 96 31.87 2.02 -11.79
C LYS A 96 31.99 0.52 -12.09
N MET A 97 32.01 -0.33 -11.06
CA MET A 97 32.08 -1.79 -11.22
C MET A 97 30.79 -2.39 -11.79
N ASN A 98 29.61 -1.95 -11.33
CA ASN A 98 28.34 -2.55 -11.77
C ASN A 98 27.70 -1.85 -12.99
N SER A 99 28.20 -0.67 -13.36
CA SER A 99 27.70 0.20 -14.42
C SER A 99 28.84 0.71 -15.32
N PRO A 100 29.56 -0.18 -16.03
CA PRO A 100 30.65 0.22 -16.92
C PRO A 100 30.16 1.09 -18.08
N MET A 101 31.08 1.91 -18.62
CA MET A 101 30.84 2.75 -19.79
C MET A 101 30.35 1.92 -21.00
N GLY A 102 29.43 2.47 -21.78
CA GLY A 102 28.81 1.81 -22.93
C GLY A 102 27.69 0.83 -22.59
N LYS A 103 27.49 0.49 -21.30
CA LYS A 103 26.40 -0.41 -20.89
C LYS A 103 25.04 0.26 -21.05
N SER A 104 24.14 -0.38 -21.79
CA SER A 104 22.73 0.01 -21.84
C SER A 104 21.98 -0.54 -20.64
N MET A 105 21.22 0.33 -19.98
CA MET A 105 20.43 0.00 -18.82
C MET A 105 19.01 0.52 -18.96
N TRP A 106 18.08 -0.17 -18.32
CA TRP A 106 16.65 0.12 -18.42
C TRP A 106 16.19 0.84 -17.17
N TYR A 107 15.33 1.84 -17.33
CA TYR A 107 14.63 2.42 -16.20
C TYR A 107 13.76 1.34 -15.51
N ASP A 108 13.76 1.27 -14.17
CA ASP A 108 12.94 0.27 -13.47
C ASP A 108 11.45 0.64 -13.49
N GLY A 109 11.15 1.93 -13.52
CA GLY A 109 9.80 2.47 -13.49
C GLY A 109 9.18 2.75 -14.86
N GLU A 110 9.94 2.60 -15.95
CA GLU A 110 9.56 2.90 -17.34
C GLU A 110 10.20 1.89 -18.30
N PHE A 111 9.66 0.68 -18.36
CA PHE A 111 10.30 -0.50 -18.98
C PHE A 111 10.59 -0.42 -20.49
N LEU A 112 10.02 0.55 -21.20
CA LEU A 112 10.27 0.77 -22.63
C LEU A 112 11.42 1.75 -22.89
N TYR A 113 11.97 2.36 -21.84
CA TYR A 113 13.04 3.33 -21.95
C TYR A 113 14.32 2.77 -21.36
N SER A 114 15.41 3.00 -22.10
CA SER A 114 16.77 2.68 -21.68
C SER A 114 17.65 3.93 -21.80
N PHE A 115 18.81 3.85 -21.17
CA PHE A 115 19.86 4.84 -21.22
C PHE A 115 21.20 4.11 -21.29
N THR A 116 22.18 4.73 -21.96
CA THR A 116 23.54 4.17 -22.05
C THR A 116 24.44 4.95 -21.11
N ILE A 117 25.28 4.25 -20.36
CA ILE A 117 26.28 4.88 -19.52
C ILE A 117 27.35 5.51 -20.40
N ASP A 118 27.35 6.84 -20.46
CA ASP A 118 28.36 7.64 -21.15
C ASP A 118 29.47 8.09 -20.18
N ASN A 119 30.47 8.79 -20.69
CA ASN A 119 31.58 9.28 -19.86
C ASN A 119 31.11 10.28 -18.78
N SER A 120 30.14 11.14 -19.13
CA SER A 120 29.61 12.15 -18.21
C SER A 120 28.94 11.49 -17.00
N THR A 121 28.08 10.50 -17.23
CA THR A 121 27.37 9.76 -16.20
C THR A 121 28.31 8.84 -15.42
N TYR A 122 29.22 8.14 -16.10
CA TYR A 122 30.19 7.23 -15.48
C TYR A 122 31.12 7.93 -14.47
N SER A 123 31.51 9.18 -14.75
CA SER A 123 32.36 9.95 -13.84
C SER A 123 31.73 10.25 -12.48
N LEU A 124 30.39 10.23 -12.40
CA LEU A 124 29.64 10.56 -11.17
C LEU A 124 29.56 9.38 -10.19
N PHE A 125 29.87 8.17 -10.65
CA PHE A 125 29.71 6.97 -9.84
C PHE A 125 30.94 6.71 -8.97
N PRO A 126 30.76 6.28 -7.71
CA PRO A 126 31.87 5.79 -6.90
C PRO A 126 32.42 4.48 -7.47
N GLN A 127 33.64 4.12 -7.08
CA GLN A 127 34.25 2.84 -7.50
C GLN A 127 33.40 1.64 -7.04
N ALA A 128 32.96 1.66 -5.78
CA ALA A 128 32.14 0.65 -5.14
C ALA A 128 31.12 1.29 -4.19
N THR A 129 30.17 0.49 -3.68
CA THR A 129 29.25 0.94 -2.62
C THR A 129 30.07 1.38 -1.39
N PRO A 130 29.94 2.64 -0.92
CA PRO A 130 30.88 3.21 0.05
C PRO A 130 30.55 2.89 1.51
N PHE A 131 29.88 1.75 1.77
CA PHE A 131 29.50 1.35 3.13
C PHE A 131 30.45 0.30 3.66
N GLN A 132 30.95 0.50 4.87
CA GLN A 132 31.71 -0.53 5.57
C GLN A 132 30.73 -1.54 6.17
N LEU A 133 30.61 -2.70 5.53
CA LEU A 133 29.77 -3.81 5.98
C LEU A 133 30.55 -4.74 6.93
N PRO A 134 29.89 -5.38 7.92
CA PRO A 134 28.46 -5.32 8.21
C PRO A 134 28.08 -4.11 9.09
N LEU A 135 26.92 -3.51 8.81
CA LEU A 135 26.34 -2.49 9.69
C LEU A 135 25.76 -3.19 10.95
N LYS A 136 26.18 -2.74 12.14
CA LYS A 136 25.81 -3.38 13.43
C LYS A 136 24.38 -3.05 13.87
N LYS A 137 24.15 -1.85 14.40
CA LYS A 137 22.83 -1.32 14.79
C LYS A 137 22.42 -0.23 13.80
N CYS A 138 21.34 -0.45 13.07
CA CYS A 138 20.79 0.51 12.12
C CYS A 138 19.46 1.07 12.63
N ALA A 139 19.22 2.35 12.37
CA ALA A 139 17.89 2.96 12.51
C ALA A 139 17.41 3.40 11.13
N VAL A 140 16.21 2.97 10.76
CA VAL A 140 15.52 3.44 9.55
C VAL A 140 14.36 4.30 9.97
N VAL A 141 14.46 5.59 9.71
CA VAL A 141 13.53 6.59 10.20
C VAL A 141 12.65 7.04 9.03
N GLY A 142 11.39 6.57 9.06
CA GLY A 142 10.33 7.09 8.20
C GLY A 142 9.82 8.45 8.67
N ASN A 143 8.86 9.01 7.93
CA ASN A 143 8.30 10.33 8.21
C ASN A 143 6.91 10.24 8.87
N GLY A 144 6.61 9.13 9.54
CA GLY A 144 5.30 8.91 10.16
C GLY A 144 5.08 9.84 11.36
N GLY A 145 3.87 10.40 11.47
CA GLY A 145 3.49 11.32 12.55
C GLY A 145 3.59 10.69 13.95
N ILE A 146 3.61 9.36 14.06
CA ILE A 146 3.80 8.61 15.31
C ILE A 146 5.10 8.98 16.06
N LEU A 147 6.09 9.54 15.36
CA LEU A 147 7.33 9.97 15.99
C LEU A 147 7.15 11.25 16.82
N LYS A 148 6.14 12.07 16.54
CA LYS A 148 5.93 13.35 17.25
C LYS A 148 5.63 13.11 18.73
N LYS A 149 6.35 13.81 19.61
CA LYS A 149 6.35 13.65 21.07
C LYS A 149 6.75 12.25 21.56
N SER A 150 7.35 11.42 20.73
CA SER A 150 7.77 10.07 21.12
C SER A 150 9.02 10.07 22.01
N GLY A 151 9.85 11.12 21.96
CA GLY A 151 11.14 11.15 22.64
C GLY A 151 12.17 10.13 22.10
N CYS A 152 11.93 9.51 20.95
CA CYS A 152 12.78 8.46 20.39
C CYS A 152 14.15 8.96 19.89
N GLY A 153 14.38 10.27 19.83
CA GLY A 153 15.53 10.85 19.13
C GLY A 153 16.88 10.36 19.66
N ARG A 154 17.03 10.26 20.99
CA ARG A 154 18.25 9.73 21.61
C ARG A 154 18.50 8.27 21.21
N GLN A 155 17.46 7.44 21.23
CA GLN A 155 17.56 6.01 20.89
C GLN A 155 17.88 5.81 19.40
N ILE A 156 17.32 6.65 18.52
CA ILE A 156 17.66 6.68 17.09
C ILE A 156 19.13 7.02 16.91
N ASP A 157 19.60 8.06 17.59
CA ASP A 157 20.99 8.53 17.51
C ASP A 157 21.99 7.57 18.17
N GLU A 158 21.57 6.57 18.94
CA GLU A 158 22.46 5.49 19.39
C GLU A 158 22.82 4.50 18.27
N ALA A 159 22.10 4.49 17.15
CA ALA A 159 22.42 3.60 16.04
C ALA A 159 23.79 3.96 15.42
N ASN A 160 24.49 2.92 14.93
CA ASN A 160 25.75 3.06 14.20
C ASN A 160 25.52 3.60 12.79
N PHE A 161 24.35 3.34 12.21
CA PHE A 161 23.97 3.83 10.89
C PHE A 161 22.51 4.28 10.89
N VAL A 162 22.23 5.49 10.37
CA VAL A 162 20.89 6.10 10.40
C VAL A 162 20.48 6.45 8.98
N MET A 163 19.38 5.85 8.54
CA MET A 163 18.78 6.04 7.23
C MET A 163 17.50 6.86 7.37
N ARG A 164 17.34 7.90 6.56
CA ARG A 164 16.18 8.80 6.58
C ARG A 164 15.49 8.86 5.22
N CYS A 165 14.18 9.08 5.24
CA CYS A 165 13.35 9.05 4.04
C CYS A 165 13.06 10.47 3.51
N ASN A 166 13.39 10.75 2.26
CA ASN A 166 12.86 11.87 1.47
C ASN A 166 13.16 13.25 2.07
N LEU A 167 14.42 13.50 2.46
CA LEU A 167 14.91 14.78 2.99
C LEU A 167 14.00 15.39 4.09
N PRO A 168 13.76 14.67 5.21
CA PRO A 168 12.88 15.15 6.26
C PRO A 168 13.49 16.34 6.99
N PRO A 169 12.69 17.31 7.47
CA PRO A 169 13.23 18.38 8.29
C PRO A 169 13.85 17.81 9.58
N LEU A 170 15.05 18.28 9.92
CA LEU A 170 15.75 17.97 11.17
C LEU A 170 16.00 19.26 11.98
N SER A 171 15.01 20.17 11.97
CA SER A 171 15.05 21.36 12.82
C SER A 171 15.06 20.95 14.31
N SER A 172 15.52 21.86 15.16
CA SER A 172 15.60 21.66 16.61
C SER A 172 14.27 21.24 17.24
N GLU A 173 13.13 21.62 16.64
CA GLU A 173 11.79 21.20 17.04
C GLU A 173 11.61 19.67 17.01
N TYR A 174 12.18 18.98 16.02
CA TYR A 174 11.98 17.54 15.83
C TYR A 174 13.10 16.68 16.44
N THR A 175 14.28 17.26 16.71
CA THR A 175 15.46 16.51 17.15
C THR A 175 15.22 15.64 18.38
N LYS A 176 14.37 16.08 19.32
CA LYS A 176 14.01 15.29 20.51
C LYS A 176 13.33 13.96 20.16
N ASP A 177 12.56 13.96 19.08
CA ASP A 177 11.71 12.86 18.66
C ASP A 177 12.37 11.98 17.58
N VAL A 178 13.10 12.60 16.65
CA VAL A 178 13.64 11.90 15.46
C VAL A 178 15.16 11.82 15.42
N GLY A 179 15.85 12.46 16.37
CA GLY A 179 17.32 12.53 16.43
C GLY A 179 17.91 13.46 15.36
N SER A 180 19.20 13.73 15.46
CA SER A 180 19.93 14.56 14.49
C SER A 180 20.88 13.75 13.59
N LYS A 181 21.27 12.54 14.02
CA LYS A 181 22.25 11.73 13.29
C LYS A 181 21.66 11.27 11.96
N SER A 182 22.44 11.41 10.89
CA SER A 182 22.11 10.93 9.55
C SER A 182 23.37 10.41 8.89
N HIS A 183 23.27 9.26 8.22
CA HIS A 183 24.35 8.73 7.39
C HIS A 183 23.90 8.55 5.95
N LEU A 184 22.64 8.19 5.75
CA LEU A 184 22.00 8.06 4.46
C LEU A 184 20.66 8.77 4.51
N VAL A 185 20.38 9.64 3.56
CA VAL A 185 19.05 10.23 3.38
C VAL A 185 18.63 10.11 1.94
N THR A 186 17.43 9.61 1.69
CA THR A 186 16.94 9.51 0.31
C THR A 186 16.36 10.83 -0.15
N ALA A 187 16.42 11.09 -1.46
CA ALA A 187 15.75 12.21 -2.09
C ALA A 187 15.08 11.74 -3.38
N ASN A 188 13.75 11.69 -3.38
CA ASN A 188 13.01 11.43 -4.61
C ASN A 188 13.16 12.65 -5.55
N PRO A 189 13.41 12.46 -6.87
CA PRO A 189 13.48 13.56 -7.82
C PRO A 189 12.27 14.52 -7.79
N SER A 190 11.08 14.03 -7.42
CA SER A 190 9.89 14.88 -7.25
C SER A 190 10.09 15.98 -6.20
N ILE A 191 10.85 15.74 -5.14
CA ILE A 191 11.16 16.73 -4.10
C ILE A 191 11.93 17.89 -4.70
N ILE A 192 12.91 17.58 -5.57
CA ILE A 192 13.73 18.60 -6.23
C ILE A 192 12.86 19.46 -7.14
N ARG A 193 11.95 18.84 -7.89
CA ARG A 193 11.00 19.56 -8.75
C ARG A 193 10.04 20.45 -7.96
N GLN A 194 9.36 19.87 -6.97
CA GLN A 194 8.23 20.50 -6.30
C GLN A 194 8.65 21.45 -5.19
N ARG A 195 9.55 21.02 -4.31
CA ARG A 195 9.98 21.81 -3.14
C ARG A 195 11.07 22.82 -3.50
N PHE A 196 11.97 22.43 -4.40
CA PHE A 196 13.13 23.24 -4.77
C PHE A 196 13.08 23.70 -6.22
N GLN A 197 11.91 23.80 -6.87
CA GLN A 197 11.75 24.39 -8.22
C GLN A 197 12.85 23.95 -9.22
N ASN A 198 13.18 22.65 -9.22
CA ASN A 198 14.18 22.07 -10.12
C ASN A 198 15.61 22.62 -9.99
N LEU A 199 15.92 23.30 -8.89
CA LEU A 199 17.20 23.99 -8.64
C LEU A 199 17.53 25.07 -9.67
N LEU A 200 16.53 25.63 -10.35
CA LEU A 200 16.73 26.72 -11.30
C LEU A 200 17.07 28.03 -10.58
N TRP A 201 16.34 28.34 -9.51
CA TRP A 201 16.47 29.61 -8.76
C TRP A 201 16.66 29.40 -7.25
N SER A 202 16.76 28.15 -6.81
CA SER A 202 16.69 27.73 -5.40
C SER A 202 17.94 26.97 -4.93
N ARG A 203 19.03 27.00 -5.72
CA ARG A 203 20.29 26.28 -5.41
C ARG A 203 20.82 26.61 -4.01
N LYS A 204 20.85 27.90 -3.66
CA LYS A 204 21.29 28.36 -2.33
C LYS A 204 20.41 27.77 -1.23
N THR A 205 19.10 27.93 -1.33
CA THR A 205 18.13 27.38 -0.38
C THR A 205 18.29 25.86 -0.23
N PHE A 206 18.48 25.14 -1.34
CA PHE A 206 18.72 23.70 -1.31
C PHE A 206 20.00 23.34 -0.55
N VAL A 207 21.14 23.97 -0.89
CA VAL A 207 22.42 23.76 -0.23
C VAL A 207 22.33 24.06 1.27
N ASP A 208 21.69 25.16 1.65
CA ASP A 208 21.48 25.52 3.05
C ASP A 208 20.66 24.47 3.80
N ASN A 209 19.61 23.90 3.16
CA ASN A 209 18.85 22.80 3.72
C ASN A 209 19.66 21.49 3.82
N MET A 210 20.70 21.29 3.01
CA MET A 210 21.51 20.06 3.05
C MET A 210 22.52 20.04 4.20
N LYS A 211 22.91 21.22 4.73
CA LYS A 211 23.87 21.35 5.85
C LYS A 211 23.49 20.51 7.07
N ILE A 212 22.19 20.36 7.34
CA ILE A 212 21.68 19.57 8.47
C ILE A 212 22.06 18.08 8.40
N TYR A 213 22.35 17.57 7.20
CA TYR A 213 22.74 16.18 7.01
C TYR A 213 24.25 15.96 7.12
N ASN A 214 25.06 17.01 7.29
CA ASN A 214 26.50 16.91 7.51
C ASN A 214 27.20 15.98 6.49
N HIS A 215 28.09 15.07 6.88
CA HIS A 215 28.77 14.14 5.97
C HIS A 215 27.90 12.92 5.61
N SER A 216 26.66 13.14 5.17
CA SER A 216 25.73 12.08 4.78
C SER A 216 25.77 11.78 3.27
N TYR A 217 25.33 10.58 2.93
CA TYR A 217 25.00 10.20 1.57
C TYR A 217 23.58 10.64 1.20
N ILE A 218 23.44 11.37 0.08
CA ILE A 218 22.14 11.70 -0.54
C ILE A 218 21.82 10.63 -1.58
N TYR A 219 20.87 9.75 -1.28
CA TYR A 219 20.54 8.60 -2.13
C TYR A 219 19.34 8.90 -3.05
N MET A 220 19.56 8.89 -4.36
CA MET A 220 18.59 9.33 -5.35
C MET A 220 18.28 8.25 -6.40
N PRO A 221 17.00 7.92 -6.65
CA PRO A 221 16.60 7.04 -7.74
C PRO A 221 16.59 7.76 -9.09
N ALA A 222 17.74 8.33 -9.49
CA ALA A 222 17.89 9.13 -10.72
C ALA A 222 17.51 8.36 -11.99
N PHE A 223 17.78 7.06 -12.00
CA PHE A 223 17.56 6.17 -13.14
C PHE A 223 16.34 5.28 -12.97
N SER A 224 15.40 5.67 -12.09
CA SER A 224 14.14 4.94 -11.93
C SER A 224 13.10 5.34 -12.97
N MET A 225 13.04 6.62 -13.34
CA MET A 225 12.25 7.16 -14.45
C MET A 225 13.08 8.20 -15.20
N LYS A 226 12.84 8.36 -16.50
CA LYS A 226 13.50 9.35 -17.35
C LYS A 226 13.37 10.77 -16.79
N THR A 227 12.17 11.11 -16.33
CA THR A 227 11.88 12.43 -15.73
C THR A 227 12.60 12.69 -14.40
N GLY A 228 13.18 11.66 -13.78
CA GLY A 228 13.93 11.76 -12.54
C GLY A 228 15.43 11.99 -12.72
N THR A 229 15.98 11.72 -13.91
CA THR A 229 17.42 11.77 -14.15
C THR A 229 17.96 13.18 -14.02
N GLU A 230 17.43 14.12 -14.82
CA GLU A 230 17.94 15.49 -14.85
C GLU A 230 17.88 16.21 -13.49
N PRO A 231 16.76 16.18 -12.71
CA PRO A 231 16.74 16.80 -11.39
C PRO A 231 17.79 16.20 -10.43
N SER A 232 18.08 14.90 -10.56
CA SER A 232 19.06 14.22 -9.70
C SER A 232 20.50 14.60 -10.07
N LEU A 233 20.79 14.73 -11.36
CA LEU A 233 22.09 15.23 -11.82
C LEU A 233 22.33 16.68 -11.38
N ARG A 234 21.29 17.53 -11.43
CA ARG A 234 21.39 18.90 -10.91
C ARG A 234 21.70 18.95 -9.41
N VAL A 235 21.19 18.02 -8.61
CA VAL A 235 21.56 17.90 -7.19
C VAL A 235 23.05 17.60 -7.03
N TYR A 236 23.58 16.63 -7.79
CA TYR A 236 25.00 16.29 -7.78
C TYR A 236 25.86 17.52 -8.08
N TYR A 237 25.64 18.17 -9.22
CA TYR A 237 26.44 19.32 -9.62
C TYR A 237 26.26 20.49 -8.64
N THR A 238 25.05 20.71 -8.13
CA THR A 238 24.80 21.78 -7.16
C THR A 238 25.62 21.62 -5.88
N LEU A 239 25.73 20.39 -5.36
CA LEU A 239 26.52 20.11 -4.15
C LEU A 239 28.03 20.08 -4.44
N SER A 240 28.43 19.58 -5.61
CA SER A 240 29.83 19.55 -6.04
C SER A 240 30.39 20.95 -6.25
N ASP A 241 29.65 21.84 -6.93
CA ASP A 241 30.10 23.20 -7.26
C ASP A 241 30.42 24.05 -6.03
N VAL A 242 29.75 23.77 -4.90
CA VAL A 242 29.95 24.50 -3.63
C VAL A 242 30.85 23.75 -2.66
N GLY A 243 31.40 22.59 -3.05
CA GLY A 243 32.22 21.75 -2.18
C GLY A 243 31.48 21.27 -0.93
N ALA A 244 30.20 20.91 -1.07
CA ALA A 244 29.41 20.45 0.07
C ALA A 244 29.91 19.10 0.62
N ASN A 245 29.77 18.89 1.93
CA ASN A 245 30.21 17.66 2.61
C ASN A 245 29.37 16.41 2.26
N GLN A 246 28.21 16.59 1.62
CA GLN A 246 27.32 15.48 1.28
C GLN A 246 27.76 14.80 -0.02
N THR A 247 27.72 13.48 -0.06
CA THR A 247 28.02 12.69 -1.26
C THR A 247 26.73 12.17 -1.88
N VAL A 248 26.52 12.39 -3.18
CA VAL A 248 25.33 11.87 -3.87
C VAL A 248 25.57 10.45 -4.36
N LEU A 249 24.62 9.54 -4.08
CA LEU A 249 24.60 8.16 -4.56
C LEU A 249 23.35 7.94 -5.40
N PHE A 250 23.51 7.32 -6.57
CA PHE A 250 22.36 6.98 -7.42
C PHE A 250 21.94 5.53 -7.20
N ALA A 251 20.64 5.28 -7.06
CA ALA A 251 20.10 3.92 -6.94
C ALA A 251 20.32 3.13 -8.23
N ASN A 252 20.70 1.86 -8.13
CA ASN A 252 20.77 1.00 -9.32
C ASN A 252 19.35 0.55 -9.74
N PRO A 253 18.93 0.78 -11.00
CA PRO A 253 17.58 0.40 -11.44
C PRO A 253 17.35 -1.13 -11.44
N ASN A 254 18.39 -1.94 -11.66
CA ASN A 254 18.26 -3.40 -11.57
C ASN A 254 18.01 -3.86 -10.13
N PHE A 255 18.60 -3.18 -9.15
CA PHE A 255 18.30 -3.44 -7.74
C PHE A 255 16.84 -3.09 -7.42
N LEU A 256 16.38 -1.89 -7.81
CA LEU A 256 15.00 -1.45 -7.61
C LEU A 256 13.98 -2.41 -8.25
N ARG A 257 14.30 -2.95 -9.43
CA ARG A 257 13.48 -3.96 -10.11
C ARG A 257 13.47 -5.30 -9.37
N SER A 258 14.64 -5.80 -8.98
CA SER A 258 14.79 -7.11 -8.33
C SER A 258 14.12 -7.12 -6.97
N ILE A 259 14.30 -6.05 -6.19
CA ILE A 259 13.62 -5.91 -4.90
C ILE A 259 12.10 -5.78 -5.07
N GLY A 260 11.64 -5.08 -6.11
CA GLY A 260 10.22 -5.05 -6.46
C GLY A 260 9.65 -6.44 -6.75
N LYS A 261 10.37 -7.28 -7.51
CA LYS A 261 9.98 -8.68 -7.78
C LYS A 261 9.97 -9.54 -6.52
N PHE A 262 11.01 -9.42 -5.68
CA PHE A 262 11.10 -10.13 -4.40
C PHE A 262 9.86 -9.88 -3.54
N TRP A 263 9.45 -8.61 -3.40
CA TRP A 263 8.28 -8.24 -2.61
C TRP A 263 6.96 -8.70 -3.24
N LYS A 264 6.81 -8.58 -4.57
CA LYS A 264 5.65 -9.14 -5.29
C LYS A 264 5.49 -10.64 -5.03
N SER A 265 6.59 -11.41 -5.09
CA SER A 265 6.57 -12.84 -4.81
C SER A 265 6.13 -13.21 -3.38
N ARG A 266 6.20 -12.26 -2.44
CA ARG A 266 5.79 -12.40 -1.04
C ARG A 266 4.43 -11.79 -0.74
N GLY A 267 3.63 -11.50 -1.76
CA GLY A 267 2.29 -10.96 -1.59
C GLY A 267 2.23 -9.42 -1.54
N ILE A 268 3.35 -8.71 -1.65
CA ILE A 268 3.37 -7.24 -1.68
C ILE A 268 3.26 -6.73 -3.12
N HIS A 269 2.02 -6.49 -3.54
CA HIS A 269 1.67 -6.10 -4.92
C HIS A 269 1.53 -4.58 -5.09
N ALA A 270 2.43 -3.79 -4.51
CA ALA A 270 2.46 -2.35 -4.75
C ALA A 270 3.13 -2.05 -6.10
N LYS A 271 2.60 -1.07 -6.85
CA LYS A 271 3.18 -0.64 -8.15
C LYS A 271 4.63 -0.18 -7.99
N ARG A 272 4.93 0.52 -6.89
CA ARG A 272 6.28 0.85 -6.42
C ARG A 272 6.34 0.69 -4.92
N LEU A 273 7.50 0.26 -4.41
CA LEU A 273 7.76 0.25 -2.98
C LEU A 273 7.84 1.71 -2.50
N SER A 274 7.22 2.03 -1.37
CA SER A 274 7.42 3.35 -0.75
C SER A 274 8.89 3.52 -0.38
N THR A 275 9.41 4.75 -0.31
CA THR A 275 10.80 4.98 0.18
C THR A 275 10.99 4.34 1.55
N GLY A 276 9.98 4.46 2.41
CA GLY A 276 9.88 3.77 3.68
C GLY A 276 9.99 2.26 3.50
N LEU A 277 9.21 1.61 2.63
CA LEU A 277 9.24 0.16 2.34
C LEU A 277 10.56 -0.32 1.70
N PHE A 278 11.13 0.52 0.85
CA PHE A 278 12.44 0.32 0.24
C PHE A 278 13.56 0.35 1.30
N LEU A 279 13.46 1.26 2.28
CA LEU A 279 14.42 1.37 3.39
C LEU A 279 14.09 0.46 4.59
N ASN A 280 12.82 0.19 4.83
CA ASN A 280 12.16 -0.45 5.97
C ASN A 280 10.99 -1.29 5.45
N GLN A 281 11.20 -2.58 5.30
CA GLN A 281 10.41 -3.47 4.49
C GLN A 281 8.98 -3.83 5.01
N SER A 282 8.08 -2.87 5.36
CA SER A 282 6.63 -3.13 5.65
C SER A 282 5.57 -1.99 5.37
N SER A 283 4.56 -2.23 4.48
CA SER A 283 3.14 -1.72 4.37
C SER A 283 2.68 -0.38 3.65
N VAL A 284 1.57 -0.41 2.84
CA VAL A 284 0.95 0.71 2.02
C VAL A 284 -0.62 0.69 1.98
N LEU A 285 -1.30 -0.03 2.85
CA LEU A 285 -2.78 0.03 2.98
C LEU A 285 -3.12 -0.04 4.46
N HIS A 286 -4.28 0.51 4.83
CA HIS A 286 -4.85 0.30 6.16
C HIS A 286 -6.26 -0.26 6.01
N LYS A 287 -6.75 -0.92 7.05
CA LYS A 287 -8.05 -1.56 7.04
C LYS A 287 -8.94 -0.87 8.06
N PHE A 288 -10.19 -0.64 7.69
CA PHE A 288 -11.22 -0.07 8.54
C PHE A 288 -12.50 -0.91 8.42
N LYS A 289 -13.06 -1.34 9.55
CA LYS A 289 -14.24 -2.22 9.65
C LYS A 289 -14.20 -3.43 8.70
N GLY A 290 -13.02 -4.02 8.51
CA GLY A 290 -12.83 -5.20 7.68
C GLY A 290 -12.64 -4.93 6.18
N ILE A 291 -12.63 -3.65 5.76
CA ILE A 291 -12.50 -3.20 4.36
C ILE A 291 -11.18 -2.43 4.19
N LEU A 292 -10.54 -2.59 3.04
CA LEU A 292 -9.26 -1.92 2.75
C LEU A 292 -9.51 -0.50 2.25
N PHE A 293 -8.86 0.46 2.89
CA PHE A 293 -8.89 1.86 2.51
C PHE A 293 -7.52 2.31 2.01
N SER A 294 -7.53 3.20 1.02
CA SER A 294 -6.32 3.89 0.59
C SER A 294 -5.88 4.90 1.66
N THR A 295 -4.62 5.31 1.67
CA THR A 295 -4.14 6.37 2.58
C THR A 295 -4.74 7.76 2.29
N MET A 296 -5.61 7.89 1.27
CA MET A 296 -6.41 9.10 1.04
C MET A 296 -7.58 9.24 2.03
N SER A 297 -7.96 8.15 2.69
CA SER A 297 -8.86 8.15 3.84
C SER A 297 -8.00 8.02 5.08
N SER A 298 -8.05 9.00 5.99
CA SER A 298 -7.33 8.84 7.26
C SER A 298 -8.11 7.88 8.17
N GLU A 299 -7.37 7.04 8.90
CA GLU A 299 -7.97 6.14 9.88
C GLU A 299 -8.72 6.92 10.99
N GLU A 300 -8.19 8.08 11.36
CA GLU A 300 -8.81 9.00 12.31
C GLU A 300 -10.17 9.52 11.83
N LEU A 301 -10.28 9.91 10.55
CA LEU A 301 -11.55 10.33 9.95
C LEU A 301 -12.56 9.18 9.98
N LEU A 302 -12.16 8.00 9.50
CA LEU A 302 -13.02 6.83 9.43
C LEU A 302 -13.55 6.42 10.81
N ASN A 303 -12.68 6.42 11.83
CA ASN A 303 -13.08 6.15 13.22
C ASN A 303 -13.99 7.24 13.81
N SER A 304 -13.90 8.48 13.30
CA SER A 304 -14.69 9.61 13.77
C SER A 304 -15.99 9.81 13.01
N LEU A 305 -16.28 9.00 11.98
CA LEU A 305 -17.51 9.13 11.18
C LEU A 305 -18.78 9.05 12.03
N ASP A 306 -18.80 8.25 13.09
CA ASP A 306 -19.97 8.16 13.99
C ASP A 306 -20.23 9.46 14.79
N SER A 307 -19.24 10.37 14.87
CA SER A 307 -19.39 11.71 15.45
C SER A 307 -19.87 12.78 14.47
N PHE A 308 -19.99 12.45 13.18
CA PHE A 308 -20.50 13.34 12.17
C PHE A 308 -21.93 13.78 12.52
N ASP A 309 -22.21 15.08 12.56
CA ASP A 309 -23.56 15.60 12.79
C ASP A 309 -24.33 15.74 11.47
N ALA A 310 -25.11 14.71 11.13
CA ALA A 310 -26.02 14.75 10.00
C ALA A 310 -27.19 15.70 10.29
N ARG A 311 -27.71 16.37 9.27
CA ARG A 311 -28.92 17.19 9.37
C ARG A 311 -30.07 16.43 8.72
N GLU A 312 -31.29 16.67 9.19
CA GLU A 312 -32.49 16.03 8.65
C GLU A 312 -32.69 16.32 7.16
N ASP A 313 -32.17 17.45 6.68
CA ASP A 313 -32.28 17.87 5.29
C ASP A 313 -31.10 17.42 4.41
N ASP A 314 -30.07 16.78 4.96
CA ASP A 314 -28.96 16.24 4.17
C ASP A 314 -29.42 15.11 3.24
N VAL A 315 -28.75 15.03 2.08
CA VAL A 315 -28.97 13.99 1.07
C VAL A 315 -27.68 13.20 0.86
N PHE A 316 -27.72 11.88 1.06
CA PHE A 316 -26.58 11.00 0.85
C PHE A 316 -26.64 10.30 -0.50
N LEU A 317 -25.57 10.40 -1.29
CA LEU A 317 -25.42 9.64 -2.55
C LEU A 317 -24.61 8.38 -2.27
N VAL A 318 -25.29 7.30 -1.91
CA VAL A 318 -24.66 6.04 -1.54
C VAL A 318 -24.50 5.21 -2.80
N SER A 319 -23.26 4.81 -3.12
CA SER A 319 -22.99 4.09 -4.36
C SER A 319 -21.72 3.26 -4.27
N TYR A 320 -21.69 2.13 -4.96
CA TYR A 320 -20.42 1.45 -5.17
C TYR A 320 -19.52 2.30 -6.09
N PRO A 321 -18.19 2.37 -5.87
CA PRO A 321 -17.30 3.16 -6.72
C PRO A 321 -17.52 2.89 -8.22
N LYS A 322 -17.62 3.96 -9.01
CA LYS A 322 -17.83 3.90 -10.48
C LYS A 322 -19.23 3.45 -10.94
N SER A 323 -20.21 3.45 -10.03
CA SER A 323 -21.62 3.20 -10.38
C SER A 323 -22.37 4.42 -10.95
N GLY A 324 -21.70 5.57 -11.16
CA GLY A 324 -22.32 6.77 -11.74
C GLY A 324 -22.55 7.93 -10.77
N THR A 325 -21.87 7.92 -9.61
CA THR A 325 -21.98 8.95 -8.56
C THR A 325 -21.77 10.38 -9.07
N HIS A 326 -20.77 10.59 -9.93
CA HIS A 326 -20.49 11.91 -10.50
C HIS A 326 -21.65 12.43 -11.38
N TRP A 327 -22.23 11.54 -12.20
CA TRP A 327 -23.32 11.92 -13.09
C TRP A 327 -24.59 12.26 -12.30
N ILE A 328 -24.93 11.47 -11.28
CA ILE A 328 -26.07 11.77 -10.41
C ILE A 328 -25.82 13.03 -9.58
N ALA A 329 -24.59 13.26 -9.10
CA ALA A 329 -24.23 14.49 -8.40
C ALA A 329 -24.41 15.72 -9.28
N GLU A 330 -23.96 15.66 -10.55
CA GLU A 330 -24.12 16.73 -11.54
C GLU A 330 -25.59 16.98 -11.90
N VAL A 331 -26.40 15.93 -12.05
CA VAL A 331 -27.85 16.06 -12.23
C VAL A 331 -28.49 16.78 -11.05
N ILE A 332 -28.08 16.45 -9.83
CA ILE A 332 -28.60 17.05 -8.60
C ILE A 332 -28.19 18.51 -8.46
N GLU A 333 -26.93 18.86 -8.76
CA GLU A 333 -26.44 20.25 -8.81
C GLU A 333 -27.21 21.12 -9.81
N ASN A 334 -27.65 20.54 -10.92
CA ASN A 334 -28.40 21.25 -11.96
C ASN A 334 -29.92 21.32 -11.69
N ILE A 335 -30.42 20.83 -10.54
CA ILE A 335 -31.83 20.99 -10.19
C ILE A 335 -32.12 22.47 -9.91
N PRO A 336 -33.02 23.11 -10.68
CA PRO A 336 -33.32 24.52 -10.50
C PRO A 336 -33.85 24.80 -9.09
N ASN A 337 -33.36 25.87 -8.47
CA ASN A 337 -33.79 26.36 -7.14
C ASN A 337 -33.53 25.41 -5.96
N ALA A 338 -32.70 24.36 -6.11
CA ALA A 338 -32.47 23.38 -5.04
C ALA A 338 -31.63 23.90 -3.85
N ARG A 339 -30.87 25.00 -4.01
CA ARG A 339 -29.94 25.58 -3.01
C ARG A 339 -29.19 24.50 -2.20
N ILE A 340 -28.30 23.81 -2.89
CA ILE A 340 -27.53 22.70 -2.36
C ILE A 340 -26.03 22.95 -2.46
N THR A 341 -25.28 22.35 -1.55
CA THR A 341 -23.82 22.23 -1.63
C THR A 341 -23.46 20.76 -1.84
N LEU A 342 -22.90 20.43 -3.01
CA LEU A 342 -22.28 19.13 -3.23
C LEU A 342 -20.92 19.08 -2.54
N THR A 343 -20.64 17.97 -1.87
CA THR A 343 -19.39 17.75 -1.15
C THR A 343 -18.60 16.57 -1.74
N PRO A 344 -17.29 16.49 -1.51
CA PRO A 344 -16.54 15.25 -1.69
C PRO A 344 -17.07 14.09 -0.84
N PRO A 345 -16.80 12.82 -1.21
CA PRO A 345 -17.19 11.67 -0.42
C PRO A 345 -16.76 11.77 1.05
N ILE A 346 -17.66 11.45 1.98
CA ILE A 346 -17.45 11.67 3.43
C ILE A 346 -16.24 10.90 3.99
N GLU A 347 -15.89 9.78 3.37
CA GLU A 347 -14.76 8.93 3.77
C GLU A 347 -13.39 9.38 3.22
N LEU A 348 -13.31 10.48 2.46
CA LEU A 348 -12.06 10.97 1.86
C LEU A 348 -11.52 12.20 2.59
N GLY A 349 -10.21 12.20 2.86
CA GLY A 349 -9.50 13.27 3.56
C GLY A 349 -9.10 12.89 4.99
N ASP A 350 -8.96 13.90 5.84
CA ASP A 350 -8.69 13.75 7.27
C ASP A 350 -9.84 14.31 8.12
N ILE A 351 -9.69 14.31 9.45
CA ILE A 351 -10.75 14.70 10.40
C ILE A 351 -11.24 16.15 10.19
N SER A 352 -10.42 17.03 9.60
CA SER A 352 -10.84 18.41 9.27
C SER A 352 -12.06 18.45 8.35
N LYS A 353 -12.31 17.36 7.61
CA LYS A 353 -13.49 17.21 6.75
C LYS A 353 -14.80 17.33 7.53
N LEU A 354 -14.86 16.76 8.73
CA LEU A 354 -16.07 16.81 9.56
C LEU A 354 -16.34 18.22 10.05
N GLU A 355 -15.30 19.01 10.31
CA GLU A 355 -15.43 20.42 10.69
C GLU A 355 -15.83 21.29 9.50
N GLU A 356 -15.23 21.08 8.32
CA GLU A 356 -15.62 21.76 7.08
C GLU A 356 -17.11 21.57 6.79
N LEU A 357 -17.61 20.33 6.92
CA LEU A 357 -19.02 20.02 6.66
C LEU A 357 -19.99 20.80 7.57
N LYS A 358 -19.58 21.20 8.78
CA LYS A 358 -20.42 22.02 9.68
C LYS A 358 -20.56 23.46 9.20
N THR A 359 -19.65 23.96 8.37
CA THR A 359 -19.65 25.35 7.91
C THR A 359 -20.69 25.63 6.81
N TYR A 360 -21.17 24.60 6.13
CA TYR A 360 -22.16 24.75 5.07
C TYR A 360 -23.56 25.03 5.65
N SER A 361 -24.10 26.20 5.33
CA SER A 361 -25.46 26.62 5.71
C SER A 361 -26.54 26.06 4.80
N GLU A 362 -26.21 25.78 3.53
CA GLU A 362 -27.11 25.20 2.55
C GLU A 362 -27.28 23.69 2.74
N ARG A 363 -28.28 23.11 2.07
CA ARG A 363 -28.55 21.67 2.10
C ARG A 363 -27.36 20.90 1.52
N ARG A 364 -26.78 19.96 2.27
CA ARG A 364 -25.59 19.21 1.83
C ARG A 364 -26.02 17.99 1.03
N VAL A 365 -25.35 17.78 -0.10
CA VAL A 365 -25.37 16.52 -0.85
C VAL A 365 -24.02 15.84 -0.63
N ILE A 366 -24.04 14.69 0.03
CA ILE A 366 -22.84 14.02 0.54
C ILE A 366 -22.71 12.64 -0.12
N PRO A 367 -21.80 12.49 -1.09
CA PRO A 367 -21.49 11.19 -1.65
C PRO A 367 -20.84 10.27 -0.61
N THR A 368 -21.00 8.96 -0.79
CA THR A 368 -20.24 7.98 -0.04
C THR A 368 -20.21 6.63 -0.75
N HIS A 369 -19.08 5.94 -0.61
CA HIS A 369 -18.89 4.56 -1.04
C HIS A 369 -18.92 3.57 0.14
N LEU A 370 -19.24 4.06 1.34
CA LEU A 370 -19.40 3.22 2.51
C LEU A 370 -20.59 2.28 2.34
N SER A 371 -20.44 1.07 2.89
CA SER A 371 -21.56 0.15 3.03
C SER A 371 -22.63 0.73 3.95
N TYR A 372 -23.86 0.26 3.80
CA TYR A 372 -24.95 0.64 4.68
C TYR A 372 -24.60 0.44 6.17
N ASP A 373 -23.88 -0.63 6.51
CA ASP A 373 -23.43 -0.92 7.88
C ASP A 373 -22.33 0.01 8.39
N MET A 374 -21.56 0.60 7.48
CA MET A 374 -20.51 1.57 7.82
C MET A 374 -21.00 3.01 7.86
N LEU A 375 -22.21 3.29 7.38
CA LEU A 375 -22.78 4.63 7.49
C LEU A 375 -22.95 5.02 8.97
N PRO A 376 -22.58 6.26 9.34
CA PRO A 376 -22.79 6.81 10.67
C PRO A 376 -24.19 6.53 11.21
N MET A 377 -24.29 6.10 12.47
CA MET A 377 -25.57 5.74 13.08
C MET A 377 -26.55 6.92 13.09
N ASN A 378 -26.07 8.15 13.22
CA ASN A 378 -26.96 9.31 13.25
C ASN A 378 -27.66 9.59 11.91
N ILE A 379 -27.09 9.16 10.77
CA ILE A 379 -27.74 9.28 9.45
C ILE A 379 -28.99 8.40 9.45
N LYS A 380 -28.87 7.20 10.03
CA LYS A 380 -29.97 6.24 10.18
C LYS A 380 -31.02 6.73 11.18
N GLN A 381 -30.58 7.31 12.30
CA GLN A 381 -31.47 7.83 13.35
C GLN A 381 -32.25 9.08 12.91
N LYS A 382 -31.59 10.03 12.23
CA LYS A 382 -32.22 11.27 11.74
C LYS A 382 -33.00 11.10 10.43
N GLN A 383 -33.08 9.88 9.90
CA GLN A 383 -33.83 9.55 8.67
C GLN A 383 -33.47 10.46 7.48
N CYS A 384 -32.18 10.78 7.34
CA CYS A 384 -31.69 11.58 6.21
C CYS A 384 -32.07 10.92 4.88
N LYS A 385 -32.23 11.72 3.82
CA LYS A 385 -32.58 11.18 2.50
C LYS A 385 -31.38 10.44 1.91
N ILE A 386 -31.59 9.21 1.46
CA ILE A 386 -30.55 8.39 0.81
C ILE A 386 -30.96 8.13 -0.63
N ILE A 387 -30.11 8.52 -1.57
CA ILE A 387 -30.21 8.15 -2.98
C ILE A 387 -29.18 7.06 -3.22
N TYR A 388 -29.65 5.83 -3.37
CA TYR A 388 -28.80 4.68 -3.60
C TYR A 388 -28.63 4.41 -5.10
N ILE A 389 -27.38 4.43 -5.58
CA ILE A 389 -27.06 4.30 -7.01
C ILE A 389 -26.52 2.90 -7.27
N ILE A 390 -27.26 2.14 -8.06
CA ILE A 390 -26.87 0.80 -8.53
C ILE A 390 -26.59 0.87 -10.02
N ARG A 391 -25.50 0.22 -10.44
CA ARG A 391 -25.18 -0.02 -11.83
C ARG A 391 -24.91 -1.51 -12.02
N ASN A 392 -25.20 -2.02 -13.22
CA ASN A 392 -24.89 -3.39 -13.58
C ASN A 392 -23.43 -3.72 -13.19
N PRO A 393 -23.18 -4.75 -12.36
CA PRO A 393 -21.85 -5.08 -11.88
C PRO A 393 -20.83 -5.33 -12.99
N LYS A 394 -21.27 -5.79 -14.17
CA LYS A 394 -20.40 -5.98 -15.35
C LYS A 394 -19.87 -4.65 -15.88
N ASP A 395 -20.73 -3.63 -15.97
CA ASP A 395 -20.36 -2.31 -16.46
C ASP A 395 -19.55 -1.54 -15.41
N THR A 396 -19.92 -1.72 -14.14
CA THR A 396 -19.17 -1.21 -12.99
C THR A 396 -17.76 -1.77 -12.96
N ALA A 397 -17.59 -3.09 -13.18
CA ALA A 397 -16.30 -3.75 -13.27
C ALA A 397 -15.43 -3.12 -14.37
N VAL A 398 -15.97 -2.94 -15.58
CA VAL A 398 -15.25 -2.30 -16.70
C VAL A 398 -14.81 -0.88 -16.34
N SER A 399 -15.74 -0.07 -15.80
CA SER A 399 -15.44 1.32 -15.44
C SER A 399 -14.41 1.43 -14.31
N LEU A 400 -14.48 0.52 -13.33
CA LEU A 400 -13.54 0.42 -12.23
C LEU A 400 -12.16 -0.02 -12.71
N PHE A 401 -12.06 -1.03 -13.58
CA PHE A 401 -10.79 -1.44 -14.17
C PHE A 401 -10.07 -0.28 -14.86
N HIS A 402 -10.76 0.45 -15.74
CA HIS A 402 -10.19 1.62 -16.42
C HIS A 402 -9.82 2.72 -15.43
N TYR A 403 -10.68 3.01 -14.46
CA TYR A 403 -10.37 4.01 -13.42
C TYR A 403 -9.13 3.64 -12.61
N TYR A 404 -8.94 2.38 -12.24
CA TYR A 404 -7.76 1.91 -11.51
C TYR A 404 -6.49 1.91 -12.36
N ARG A 405 -6.63 1.63 -13.66
CA ARG A 405 -5.51 1.71 -14.61
C ARG A 405 -5.07 3.16 -14.84
N ASP A 406 -6.03 4.06 -14.96
CA ASP A 406 -5.81 5.43 -15.41
C ASP A 406 -5.59 6.40 -14.22
N ASN A 407 -5.98 6.02 -12.99
CA ASN A 407 -5.74 6.81 -11.78
C ASN A 407 -4.38 6.48 -11.14
N PRO A 408 -3.42 7.42 -11.14
CA PRO A 408 -2.06 7.17 -10.65
C PRO A 408 -1.97 6.96 -9.12
N ASN A 409 -3.03 7.31 -8.38
CA ASN A 409 -3.11 7.18 -6.93
C ASN A 409 -3.66 5.82 -6.47
N LEU A 410 -4.09 4.97 -7.41
CA LEU A 410 -4.65 3.65 -7.12
C LEU A 410 -3.72 2.53 -7.63
N PRO A 411 -3.70 1.35 -6.98
CA PRO A 411 -2.96 0.20 -7.49
C PRO A 411 -3.50 -0.26 -8.84
N SER A 412 -2.70 -0.14 -9.89
CA SER A 412 -3.10 -0.60 -11.24
C SER A 412 -3.06 -2.12 -11.33
N ILE A 413 -4.14 -2.72 -11.85
CA ILE A 413 -4.17 -4.13 -12.24
C ILE A 413 -3.88 -4.20 -13.74
N GLU A 414 -2.87 -4.97 -14.13
CA GLU A 414 -2.32 -4.92 -15.50
C GLU A 414 -3.24 -5.59 -16.53
N THR A 415 -4.04 -6.57 -16.11
CA THR A 415 -4.92 -7.30 -17.02
C THR A 415 -6.39 -7.28 -16.59
N TRP A 416 -7.29 -7.21 -17.57
CA TRP A 416 -8.74 -7.31 -17.31
C TRP A 416 -9.12 -8.62 -16.62
N HIS A 417 -8.44 -9.73 -16.96
CA HIS A 417 -8.75 -11.04 -16.40
C HIS A 417 -8.45 -11.11 -14.89
N GLU A 418 -7.26 -10.65 -14.48
CA GLU A 418 -6.88 -10.57 -13.06
C GLU A 418 -7.81 -9.63 -12.28
N PHE A 419 -8.15 -8.48 -12.88
CA PHE A 419 -9.09 -7.55 -12.27
C PHE A 419 -10.47 -8.19 -12.08
N LEU A 420 -10.97 -8.90 -13.09
CA LEU A 420 -12.28 -9.52 -13.06
C LEU A 420 -12.34 -10.66 -12.04
N GLU A 421 -11.29 -11.47 -11.89
CA GLU A 421 -11.21 -12.48 -10.83
C GLU A 421 -11.24 -11.85 -9.43
N LEU A 422 -10.49 -10.77 -9.20
CA LEU A 422 -10.48 -10.03 -7.93
C LEU A 422 -11.83 -9.35 -7.66
N PHE A 423 -12.47 -8.84 -8.71
CA PHE A 423 -13.81 -8.27 -8.63
C PHE A 423 -14.85 -9.34 -8.25
N LEU A 424 -14.83 -10.51 -8.90
CA LEU A 424 -15.83 -11.57 -8.66
C LEU A 424 -15.65 -12.31 -7.33
N ARG A 425 -14.42 -12.44 -6.81
CA ARG A 425 -14.16 -13.16 -5.55
C ARG A 425 -14.67 -12.44 -4.31
N GLY A 426 -15.02 -11.15 -4.40
CA GLY A 426 -15.33 -10.32 -3.22
C GLY A 426 -14.12 -10.05 -2.31
N ASP A 427 -13.09 -10.89 -2.39
CA ASP A 427 -11.77 -10.72 -1.81
C ASP A 427 -10.87 -9.94 -2.78
N GLY A 428 -10.87 -8.64 -2.56
CA GLY A 428 -9.91 -7.74 -3.15
C GLY A 428 -9.92 -6.45 -2.37
N LYS A 429 -8.86 -5.66 -2.57
CA LYS A 429 -8.73 -4.26 -2.16
C LYS A 429 -9.92 -3.35 -2.59
N TYR A 430 -11.00 -3.90 -3.17
CA TYR A 430 -12.00 -3.22 -4.00
C TYR A 430 -13.45 -3.77 -3.91
N ASN A 431 -13.83 -4.76 -3.10
CA ASN A 431 -15.19 -5.34 -3.27
C ASN A 431 -15.98 -5.90 -2.07
N LYS A 432 -15.66 -5.53 -0.83
CA LYS A 432 -16.58 -5.86 0.29
C LYS A 432 -17.65 -4.79 0.49
N VAL A 433 -18.54 -4.64 -0.48
CA VAL A 433 -19.87 -4.12 -0.21
C VAL A 433 -20.88 -4.82 -1.12
N PHE A 434 -21.93 -5.37 -0.52
CA PHE A 434 -23.19 -5.85 -1.14
C PHE A 434 -23.45 -7.35 -1.34
N TYR A 435 -22.66 -8.26 -0.77
CA TYR A 435 -23.17 -9.64 -0.55
C TYR A 435 -22.88 -10.11 0.87
N SER A 436 -23.65 -9.57 1.82
CA SER A 436 -24.09 -10.26 3.03
C SER A 436 -25.45 -9.72 3.42
#